data_AF-A0A2W7AKU3-F1
#
_entry.id   AF-A0A2W7AKU3-F1
#
_cell.length_a   1.000
_cell.length_b   1.000
_cell.length_c   1.000
_cell.angle_alpha   90.00
_cell.angle_beta   90.00
_cell.angle_gamma   90.00
#
_symmetry.space_group_name_H-M   'P 1'
#
loop_
_entity.id
_entity.type
_entity.pdbx_description
1 polymer ?
#
loop_
_entity_poly.entity_id
_entity_poly.type
_entity_poly.pdbx_seq_one_letter_code
_entity_poly.pdbx_strand_id
1 'polypeptide(L)'
;MNRIFNFHILARLVLVIAMIFTFFIAPHQAIASERRPVIPANGQPILSGNMHGTDWIAASKDSKQAYCEEAFAGFRGSAAQSYIISHNIQSMSASGLCDRMDQYFSLEDYIDERLGSAAAIAPILFADTPLGTKY
;
A
#
# COMPACT_ATOMS: atom_id res chain seq x y z
N MET A 1 -45.89 -37.89 -21.13
CA MET A 1 -45.81 -37.03 -19.94
C MET A 1 -44.41 -36.94 -19.30
N ASN A 2 -43.60 -38.01 -19.23
CA ASN A 2 -42.27 -37.97 -18.58
C ASN A 2 -41.22 -36.99 -19.18
N ARG A 3 -41.25 -36.73 -20.49
CA ARG A 3 -40.27 -35.82 -21.14
C ARG A 3 -40.41 -34.35 -20.73
N ILE A 4 -41.65 -33.88 -20.55
CA ILE A 4 -41.95 -32.49 -20.16
C ILE A 4 -41.58 -32.27 -18.69
N PHE A 5 -41.81 -33.28 -17.85
CA PHE A 5 -41.47 -33.25 -16.42
C PHE A 5 -39.95 -33.15 -16.18
N ASN A 6 -39.16 -33.93 -16.93
CA ASN A 6 -37.70 -33.86 -16.87
C ASN A 6 -37.14 -32.51 -17.34
N PHE A 7 -37.76 -31.88 -18.35
CA PHE A 7 -37.35 -30.55 -18.83
C PHE A 7 -37.54 -29.46 -17.77
N HIS A 8 -38.66 -29.48 -17.04
CA HIS A 8 -38.90 -28.52 -15.96
C HIS A 8 -37.94 -28.70 -14.78
N ILE A 9 -37.57 -29.94 -14.45
CA ILE A 9 -36.57 -30.22 -13.41
C ILE A 9 -35.20 -29.69 -13.83
N LEU A 10 -34.79 -29.95 -15.07
CA LEU A 10 -33.49 -29.49 -15.59
C LEU A 10 -33.42 -27.95 -15.63
N ALA A 11 -34.49 -27.29 -16.07
CA ALA A 11 -34.57 -25.83 -16.13
C ALA A 11 -34.44 -25.18 -14.74
N ARG A 12 -35.06 -25.77 -13.70
CA ARG A 12 -34.92 -25.28 -12.32
C ARG A 12 -33.49 -25.46 -11.79
N LEU A 13 -32.85 -26.58 -12.12
CA LEU A 13 -31.48 -26.87 -11.71
C LEU A 13 -30.48 -25.87 -12.32
N VAL A 14 -30.63 -25.57 -13.61
CA VAL A 14 -29.81 -24.56 -14.30
C VAL A 14 -29.99 -23.18 -13.68
N LEU A 15 -31.21 -22.81 -13.30
CA LEU A 15 -31.52 -21.51 -12.72
C LEU A 15 -30.91 -21.35 -11.32
N VAL A 16 -30.94 -22.41 -10.51
CA VAL A 16 -30.28 -22.45 -9.19
C VAL A 16 -28.76 -22.34 -9.35
N ILE A 17 -28.17 -23.07 -10.29
CA ILE A 17 -26.72 -22.99 -10.56
C ILE A 17 -26.34 -21.58 -11.02
N ALA A 18 -27.12 -20.96 -11.91
CA ALA A 18 -26.87 -19.60 -12.37
C ALA A 18 -26.91 -18.58 -11.23
N MET A 19 -27.89 -18.70 -10.31
CA MET A 19 -27.96 -17.83 -9.12
C MET A 19 -26.76 -18.00 -8.19
N ILE A 20 -26.34 -19.25 -7.95
CA ILE A 20 -25.17 -19.52 -7.11
C ILE A 20 -23.91 -18.92 -7.75
N PHE A 21 -23.72 -19.08 -9.07
CA PHE A 21 -22.59 -18.50 -9.78
C PHE A 21 -22.56 -16.97 -9.68
N THR A 22 -23.70 -16.29 -9.79
CA THR A 22 -23.74 -14.82 -9.64
C THR A 22 -23.36 -14.35 -8.24
N PHE A 23 -23.60 -15.16 -7.21
CA PHE A 23 -23.25 -14.83 -5.82
C PHE A 23 -21.72 -14.88 -5.60
N PHE A 24 -21.01 -15.79 -6.28
CA PHE A 24 -19.55 -15.90 -6.20
C PHE A 24 -18.80 -14.88 -7.07
N ILE A 25 -19.46 -14.23 -8.02
CA ILE A 25 -18.84 -13.23 -8.91
C ILE A 25 -18.97 -11.81 -8.33
N ALA A 26 -19.79 -11.61 -7.28
CA ALA A 26 -19.95 -10.31 -6.66
C ALA A 26 -18.60 -9.80 -6.09
N PRO A 27 -18.08 -8.66 -6.57
CA PRO A 27 -16.83 -8.11 -6.06
C PRO A 27 -17.04 -7.73 -4.61
N HIS A 28 -16.40 -8.46 -3.70
CA HIS A 28 -16.31 -8.04 -2.32
C HIS A 28 -15.51 -6.75 -2.29
N GLN A 29 -16.16 -5.65 -1.90
CA GLN A 29 -15.45 -4.39 -1.71
C GLN A 29 -14.43 -4.61 -0.59
N ALA A 30 -13.15 -4.49 -0.93
CA ALA A 30 -12.09 -4.54 0.07
C ALA A 30 -12.25 -3.33 0.99
N ILE A 31 -12.74 -3.58 2.21
CA ILE A 31 -12.82 -2.54 3.24
C ILE A 31 -11.40 -2.33 3.76
N ALA A 32 -10.82 -1.17 3.49
CA ALA A 32 -9.56 -0.77 4.10
C ALA A 32 -9.76 -0.71 5.62
N SER A 33 -8.95 -1.47 6.36
CA SER A 33 -8.95 -1.42 7.82
C SER A 33 -8.67 0.00 8.30
N GLU A 34 -9.47 0.48 9.26
CA GLU A 34 -9.27 1.77 9.91
C GLU A 34 -7.91 1.76 10.63
N ARG A 35 -6.93 2.49 10.07
CA ARG A 35 -5.60 2.58 10.66
C ARG A 35 -5.60 3.58 11.80
N ARG A 36 -5.08 3.16 12.95
CA ARG A 36 -4.75 4.10 14.03
C ARG A 36 -3.62 5.01 13.53
N PRO A 37 -3.79 6.34 13.54
CA PRO A 37 -2.71 7.24 13.18
C PRO A 37 -1.56 7.05 14.17
N VAL A 38 -0.35 6.88 13.64
CA VAL A 38 0.86 6.86 14.47
C VAL A 38 1.13 8.32 14.82
N ILE A 39 0.73 8.72 16.03
CA ILE A 39 0.94 10.09 16.51
C ILE A 39 2.41 10.20 16.95
N PRO A 40 3.21 11.09 16.36
CA PRO A 40 4.58 11.31 16.80
C PRO A 40 4.58 11.81 18.25
N ALA A 41 5.58 11.38 19.02
CA ALA A 41 5.72 11.80 20.41
C ALA A 41 5.83 13.34 20.52
N ASN A 42 5.39 13.90 21.64
CA ASN A 42 5.63 15.31 22.01
C ASN A 42 4.95 16.39 21.13
N GLY A 43 3.80 16.09 20.52
CA GLY A 43 3.00 17.10 19.82
C GLY A 43 3.61 17.61 18.51
N GLN A 44 4.52 16.83 17.93
CA GLN A 44 5.18 17.14 16.67
C GLN A 44 4.20 17.12 15.49
N PRO A 45 4.44 17.91 14.42
CA PRO A 45 3.59 17.90 13.24
C PRO A 45 3.53 16.50 12.62
N ILE A 46 2.30 16.06 12.35
CA ILE A 46 2.00 14.76 11.73
C ILE A 46 2.24 14.88 10.24
N LEU A 47 3.26 14.18 9.74
CA LEU A 47 3.47 14.07 8.31
C LEU A 47 2.32 13.28 7.68
N SER A 48 1.89 13.68 6.48
CA SER A 48 0.84 12.98 5.73
C SER A 48 1.23 12.84 4.27
N GLY A 49 0.60 11.91 3.56
CA GLY A 49 0.92 11.65 2.15
C GLY A 49 0.71 12.83 1.19
N ASN A 50 0.00 13.88 1.61
CA ASN A 50 -0.25 15.09 0.81
C ASN A 50 0.78 16.20 1.02
N MET A 51 1.68 16.06 1.99
CA MET A 51 2.78 16.98 2.22
C MET A 51 3.89 16.77 1.18
N HIS A 52 4.84 17.71 1.09
CA HIS A 52 5.92 17.68 0.08
C HIS A 52 7.30 17.45 0.70
N GLY A 53 8.31 17.21 -0.14
CA GLY A 53 9.70 16.98 0.29
C GLY A 53 10.27 18.08 1.18
N THR A 54 9.85 19.34 0.99
CA THR A 54 10.20 20.45 1.90
C THR A 54 9.73 20.22 3.33
N ASP A 55 8.50 19.72 3.51
CA ASP A 55 7.95 19.35 4.82
C ASP A 55 8.71 18.15 5.40
N TRP A 56 9.10 17.18 4.56
CA TRP A 56 9.94 16.06 4.97
C TRP A 56 11.29 16.52 5.51
N ILE A 57 11.97 17.41 4.81
CA ILE A 57 13.30 17.90 5.22
C ILE A 57 13.21 18.68 6.54
N ALA A 58 12.15 19.46 6.73
CA ALA A 58 11.93 20.24 7.95
C ALA A 58 11.44 19.39 9.15
N ALA A 59 10.91 18.19 8.91
CA ALA A 59 10.37 17.33 9.95
C ALA A 59 11.44 16.72 10.86
N SER A 60 11.09 16.52 12.13
CA SER A 60 11.95 15.81 13.06
C SER A 60 12.07 14.32 12.72
N LYS A 61 13.08 13.67 13.32
CA LYS A 61 13.25 12.22 13.22
C LYS A 61 12.03 11.45 13.71
N ASP A 62 11.37 11.91 14.78
CA ASP A 62 10.21 11.23 15.37
C ASP A 62 8.99 11.32 14.43
N SER A 63 8.76 12.48 13.81
CA SER A 63 7.69 12.65 12.80
C SER A 63 7.93 11.81 11.56
N LYS A 64 9.19 11.75 11.07
CA LYS A 64 9.57 10.88 9.95
C LYS A 64 9.33 9.42 10.28
N GLN A 65 9.78 8.97 11.45
CA GLN A 65 9.62 7.59 11.90
C GLN A 65 8.14 7.20 11.98
N ALA A 66 7.30 8.05 12.59
CA ALA A 66 5.86 7.82 12.68
C ALA A 66 5.21 7.66 11.30
N TYR A 67 5.57 8.54 10.36
CA TYR A 67 5.10 8.45 8.98
C TYR A 67 5.55 7.16 8.29
N CYS A 68 6.83 6.80 8.41
CA CYS A 68 7.35 5.59 7.80
C CYS A 68 6.72 4.32 8.36
N GLU A 69 6.40 4.27 9.66
CA GLU A 69 5.68 3.14 10.25
C GLU A 69 4.29 2.97 9.63
N GLU A 70 3.54 4.07 9.49
CA GLU A 70 2.22 4.06 8.86
C GLU A 70 2.28 3.71 7.37
N ALA A 71 3.20 4.37 6.64
CA ALA A 71 3.40 4.17 5.21
C ALA A 71 3.90 2.75 4.92
N PHE A 72 4.82 2.21 5.74
CA PHE A 72 5.33 0.85 5.60
C PHE A 72 4.24 -0.20 5.87
N ALA A 73 3.40 -0.01 6.91
CA ALA A 73 2.24 -0.86 7.12
C ALA A 73 1.30 -0.87 5.91
N GLY A 74 1.14 0.29 5.25
CA GLY A 74 0.38 0.37 4.00
C GLY A 74 1.02 -0.26 2.80
N PHE A 75 2.32 -0.09 2.65
CA PHE A 75 3.11 -0.75 1.63
C PHE A 75 3.02 -2.28 1.76
N ARG A 76 3.15 -2.83 2.97
CA ARG A 76 3.01 -4.26 3.29
C ARG A 76 1.60 -4.80 3.08
N GLY A 77 0.57 -3.97 3.23
CA GLY A 77 -0.83 -4.33 2.99
C GLY A 77 -1.29 -4.18 1.53
N SER A 78 -0.47 -3.62 0.65
CA SER A 78 -0.86 -3.33 -0.74
C SER A 78 -0.75 -4.56 -1.64
N ALA A 79 -1.75 -4.77 -2.51
CA ALA A 79 -1.75 -5.83 -3.52
C ALA A 79 -0.64 -5.67 -4.58
N ALA A 80 0.01 -4.48 -4.63
CA ALA A 80 1.16 -4.21 -5.49
C ALA A 80 2.40 -5.07 -5.15
N GLN A 81 2.40 -5.78 -4.02
CA GLN A 81 3.51 -6.65 -3.62
C GLN A 81 3.66 -7.94 -4.43
N SER A 82 2.77 -8.22 -5.38
CA SER A 82 2.59 -9.58 -5.88
C SER A 82 3.57 -10.06 -6.95
N TYR A 83 4.30 -9.22 -7.70
CA TYR A 83 5.03 -9.78 -8.87
C TYR A 83 6.46 -9.37 -9.18
N ILE A 84 7.02 -8.23 -8.72
CA ILE A 84 8.41 -7.87 -9.08
C ILE A 84 9.02 -7.03 -7.97
N ILE A 85 9.48 -7.67 -6.89
CA ILE A 85 10.06 -6.95 -5.77
C ILE A 85 11.41 -7.59 -5.43
N SER A 86 12.49 -6.88 -5.77
CA SER A 86 13.87 -7.16 -5.38
C SER A 86 13.95 -7.62 -3.91
N HIS A 87 14.85 -8.57 -3.60
CA HIS A 87 15.08 -9.06 -2.24
C HIS A 87 15.22 -7.91 -1.23
N ASN A 88 15.85 -6.81 -1.62
CA ASN A 88 16.10 -5.65 -0.78
C ASN A 88 14.85 -4.85 -0.41
N ILE A 89 13.75 -5.00 -1.15
CA ILE A 89 12.46 -4.40 -0.80
C ILE A 89 11.67 -5.35 0.10
N GLN A 90 11.80 -6.68 -0.09
CA GLN A 90 11.13 -7.67 0.76
C GLN A 90 11.67 -7.66 2.19
N SER A 91 12.99 -7.45 2.34
CA SER A 91 13.68 -7.34 3.63
C SER A 91 13.64 -5.94 4.24
N MET A 92 12.95 -4.98 3.62
CA MET A 92 12.89 -3.59 4.09
C MET A 92 12.10 -3.48 5.40
N SER A 93 12.57 -2.61 6.30
CA SER A 93 11.87 -2.19 7.53
C SER A 93 11.26 -0.80 7.38
N ALA A 94 10.44 -0.37 8.35
CA ALA A 94 9.95 1.02 8.40
C ALA A 94 11.10 2.04 8.49
N SER A 95 12.15 1.75 9.25
CA SER A 95 13.35 2.61 9.29
C SER A 95 14.07 2.65 7.93
N GLY A 96 14.16 1.51 7.24
CA GLY A 96 14.74 1.47 5.88
C GLY A 96 13.92 2.25 4.85
N LEU A 97 12.59 2.31 5.01
CA LEU A 97 11.75 3.19 4.20
C LEU A 97 12.10 4.66 4.44
N CYS A 98 12.31 5.07 5.69
CA CYS A 98 12.75 6.42 6.03
C CYS A 98 14.11 6.79 5.42
N ASP A 99 15.07 5.87 5.41
CA ASP A 99 16.36 6.10 4.75
C ASP A 99 16.19 6.33 3.25
N ARG A 100 15.33 5.54 2.59
CA ARG A 100 15.04 5.71 1.15
C ARG A 100 14.27 6.99 0.86
N MET A 101 13.37 7.41 1.75
CA MET A 101 12.69 8.70 1.66
C MET A 101 13.67 9.86 1.80
N ASP A 102 14.63 9.75 2.73
CA ASP A 102 15.71 10.73 2.88
C ASP A 102 16.61 10.79 1.63
N GLN A 103 16.90 9.66 0.98
CA GLN A 103 17.62 9.61 -0.30
C GLN A 103 16.79 10.17 -1.46
N TYR A 104 15.48 9.93 -1.47
CA TYR A 104 14.58 10.45 -2.49
C TYR A 104 14.56 11.97 -2.48
N PHE A 105 14.33 12.56 -1.30
CA PHE A 105 14.24 14.01 -1.14
C PHE A 105 15.60 14.70 -1.00
N SER A 106 16.73 13.97 -1.00
CA SER A 106 18.05 14.58 -1.15
C SER A 106 18.34 14.99 -2.60
N LEU A 107 17.57 14.48 -3.57
CA LEU A 107 17.66 14.87 -4.97
C LEU A 107 16.73 16.06 -5.22
N GLU A 108 17.29 17.13 -5.78
CA GLU A 108 16.60 18.43 -5.96
C GLU A 108 15.32 18.29 -6.80
N ASP A 109 15.33 17.43 -7.82
CA ASP A 109 14.20 17.20 -8.72
C ASP A 109 12.93 16.68 -8.00
N TYR A 110 13.09 16.10 -6.81
CA TYR A 110 12.00 15.45 -6.09
C TYR A 110 11.48 16.25 -4.89
N ILE A 111 12.03 17.43 -4.61
CA ILE A 111 11.69 18.18 -3.38
C ILE A 111 10.24 18.66 -3.34
N ASP A 112 9.64 18.89 -4.51
CA ASP A 112 8.25 19.30 -4.69
C ASP A 112 7.29 18.11 -4.81
N GLU A 113 7.79 16.88 -4.68
CA GLU A 113 6.94 15.70 -4.74
C GLU A 113 6.24 15.40 -3.42
N ARG A 114 5.06 14.78 -3.54
CA ARG A 114 4.26 14.36 -2.39
C ARG A 114 4.88 13.17 -1.68
N LEU A 115 4.84 13.20 -0.35
CA LEU A 115 5.34 12.12 0.51
C LEU A 115 4.69 10.77 0.18
N GLY A 116 3.38 10.75 -0.13
CA GLY A 116 2.68 9.51 -0.48
C GLY A 116 3.18 8.88 -1.79
N SER A 117 3.55 9.72 -2.77
CA SER A 117 4.16 9.26 -4.02
C SER A 117 5.58 8.76 -3.76
N ALA A 118 6.38 9.52 -3.03
CA ALA A 118 7.74 9.15 -2.65
C ALA A 118 7.76 7.81 -1.88
N ALA A 119 6.85 7.60 -0.93
CA ALA A 119 6.76 6.36 -0.16
C ALA A 119 6.42 5.13 -1.02
N ALA A 120 5.78 5.33 -2.19
CA ALA A 120 5.49 4.27 -3.15
C ALA A 120 6.68 4.00 -4.10
N ILE A 121 7.48 5.03 -4.42
CA ILE A 121 8.50 4.99 -5.48
C ILE A 121 9.92 4.79 -4.92
N ALA A 122 10.27 5.48 -3.84
CA ALA A 122 11.60 5.44 -3.22
C ALA A 122 12.09 4.01 -2.88
N PRO A 123 11.24 3.09 -2.39
CA PRO A 123 11.63 1.70 -2.19
C PRO A 123 12.15 1.02 -3.45
N ILE A 124 11.58 1.35 -4.61
CA ILE A 124 11.90 0.74 -5.90
C ILE A 124 13.15 1.39 -6.49
N LEU A 125 13.20 2.73 -6.52
CA LEU A 125 14.34 3.46 -7.09
C LEU A 125 15.65 3.17 -6.36
N PHE A 126 15.59 3.03 -5.04
CA PHE A 126 16.77 2.80 -4.19
C PHE A 126 16.80 1.37 -3.64
N ALA A 127 16.22 0.43 -4.37
CA ALA A 127 16.21 -0.98 -3.98
C ALA A 127 17.63 -1.55 -3.86
N ASP A 128 18.55 -1.14 -4.73
CA ASP A 128 19.91 -1.67 -4.77
C ASP A 128 20.90 -0.89 -3.88
N THR A 129 20.45 0.23 -3.31
CA THR A 129 21.24 1.04 -2.38
C THR A 129 21.23 0.39 -1.00
N PRO A 130 22.41 0.14 -0.37
CA PRO A 130 22.47 -0.32 1.01
C PRO A 130 21.73 0.64 1.95
N LEU A 131 20.91 0.10 2.85
CA LEU A 131 20.18 0.90 3.84
C LEU A 131 21.16 1.76 4.66
N GLY A 132 20.86 3.04 4.81
CA GLY A 132 21.68 4.01 5.54
C GLY A 132 22.79 4.71 4.74
N THR A 133 22.96 4.42 3.45
CA THR A 133 23.91 5.17 2.59
C THR A 133 23.21 6.35 1.92
N LYS A 134 23.57 7.59 2.28
CA LYS A 134 23.06 8.80 1.61
C LYS A 134 24.06 9.20 0.51
N TYR A 135 23.57 9.55 -0.68
CA TYR A 135 24.38 10.10 -1.77
C TYR A 135 24.62 11.59 -1.57
#